data_AF-A0A4P9C877-F1
#
_entry.id   AF-A0A4P9C877-F1
#
_cell.length_a   1.000
_cell.length_b   1.000
_cell.length_c   1.000
_cell.angle_alpha   90.00
_cell.angle_beta   90.00
_cell.angle_gamma   90.00
#
_symmetry.space_group_name_H-M   'P 1'
#
loop_
_entity.id
_entity.type
_entity.pdbx_description
1 polymer ?
#
loop_
_entity_poly.entity_id
_entity_poly.type
_entity_poly.pdbx_seq_one_letter_code
_entity_poly.pdbx_strand_id
1 'polypeptide(L)'
;MQTNTDITIVRITEDGTVSNQIIRGVNWQGERKTSVTDKGLQSADMITVFIPCSSVLPDVDIRKADFVVDGIKDYGEASGKELRRLVESDSGVSVISIQDNRKLGKNLGHIELGCA
;
A
#
# COMPACT_ATOMS: atom_id res chain seq x y z
N MET A 1 -10.39 -14.27 -5.15
CA MET A 1 -9.54 -13.74 -4.06
C MET A 1 -10.44 -13.25 -2.93
N GLN A 2 -10.15 -13.59 -1.68
CA GLN A 2 -10.92 -13.10 -0.52
C GLN A 2 -10.36 -11.76 -0.08
N THR A 3 -11.18 -10.71 -0.03
CA THR A 3 -10.77 -9.40 0.48
C THR A 3 -10.88 -9.37 2.01
N ASN A 4 -9.98 -8.68 2.70
CA ASN A 4 -9.92 -8.63 4.17
C ASN A 4 -9.80 -7.21 4.75
N THR A 5 -9.50 -6.19 3.94
CA THR A 5 -9.39 -4.81 4.40
C THR A 5 -9.66 -3.80 3.28
N ASP A 6 -9.76 -2.54 3.67
CA ASP A 6 -9.68 -1.37 2.80
C ASP A 6 -8.30 -0.72 3.00
N ILE A 7 -7.79 0.00 2.01
CA ILE A 7 -6.48 0.68 2.14
C ILE A 7 -6.58 2.14 1.70
N THR A 8 -5.61 2.91 2.16
CA THR A 8 -5.36 4.27 1.69
C THR A 8 -3.98 4.32 1.03
N ILE A 9 -3.94 4.72 -0.24
CA ILE A 9 -2.71 5.05 -0.97
C ILE A 9 -2.42 6.53 -0.74
N VAL A 10 -1.20 6.84 -0.29
CA VAL A 10 -0.75 8.19 -0.03
C VAL A 10 0.47 8.49 -0.87
N ARG A 11 0.37 9.52 -1.70
CA ARG A 11 1.51 10.04 -2.47
C ARG A 11 1.97 11.35 -1.88
N ILE A 12 3.29 11.46 -1.71
CA ILE A 12 3.98 12.69 -1.34
C ILE A 12 4.99 12.96 -2.44
N THR A 13 4.72 13.94 -3.30
CA THR A 13 5.64 14.32 -4.37
C THR A 13 6.77 15.22 -3.84
N GLU A 14 7.85 15.35 -4.60
CA GLU A 14 9.03 16.14 -4.21
C GLU A 14 8.72 17.63 -4.01
N ASP A 15 7.72 18.16 -4.71
CA ASP A 15 7.21 19.53 -4.56
C ASP A 15 6.28 19.70 -3.34
N GLY A 16 6.04 18.61 -2.58
CA GLY A 16 5.17 18.61 -1.41
C GLY A 16 3.68 18.44 -1.72
N THR A 17 3.30 18.26 -3.00
CA THR A 17 1.92 17.93 -3.37
C THR A 17 1.53 16.58 -2.81
N VAL A 18 0.29 16.49 -2.34
CA VAL A 18 -0.26 15.30 -1.70
C VAL A 18 -1.46 14.81 -2.47
N SER A 19 -1.56 13.49 -2.65
CA SER A 19 -2.81 12.86 -3.06
C SER A 19 -3.08 11.61 -2.24
N ASN A 20 -4.32 11.46 -1.79
CA ASN A 20 -4.80 10.28 -1.07
C ASN A 20 -5.85 9.57 -1.93
N GLN A 21 -5.74 8.25 -2.07
CA GLN A 21 -6.72 7.44 -2.78
C GLN A 21 -7.17 6.27 -1.91
N ILE A 22 -8.47 6.14 -1.71
CA ILE A 22 -9.06 5.01 -0.98
C ILE A 22 -9.35 3.89 -1.97
N ILE A 23 -8.91 2.68 -1.62
CA ILE A 23 -9.22 1.46 -2.37
C ILE A 23 -9.92 0.49 -1.42
N ARG A 24 -11.14 0.10 -1.77
CA ARG A 24 -11.98 -0.77 -0.93
C ARG A 24 -11.88 -2.21 -1.35
N GLY A 25 -11.93 -3.14 -0.39
CA GLY A 25 -11.93 -4.57 -0.64
C GLY A 25 -10.65 -5.02 -1.34
N VAL A 26 -9.54 -4.98 -0.61
CA VAL A 26 -8.25 -5.56 -1.02
C VAL A 26 -7.93 -6.78 -0.17
N ASN A 27 -6.96 -7.58 -0.61
CA ASN A 27 -6.38 -8.64 0.20
C ASN A 27 -4.99 -8.20 0.65
N TRP A 28 -4.89 -7.81 1.92
CA TRP A 28 -3.64 -7.45 2.59
C TRP A 28 -3.03 -8.69 3.22
N GLN A 29 -1.81 -9.02 2.84
CA GLN A 29 -1.02 -10.12 3.40
C GLN A 29 0.25 -9.55 4.03
N GLY A 30 0.17 -9.29 5.33
CA GLY A 30 1.34 -8.95 6.13
C GLY A 30 1.67 -10.11 7.05
N GLU A 31 2.82 -10.75 6.86
CA GLU A 31 3.44 -11.55 7.91
C GLU A 31 4.54 -10.70 8.52
N ARG A 32 4.36 -10.28 9.78
CA ARG A 32 5.46 -9.71 10.58
C ARG A 32 6.45 -10.84 10.89
N LYS A 33 7.35 -11.16 9.95
CA LYS A 33 8.40 -12.16 10.18
C LYS A 33 9.49 -11.54 11.03
N THR A 34 9.25 -11.44 12.33
CA THR A 34 10.32 -11.20 13.30
C THR A 34 11.20 -12.45 13.38
N SER A 35 12.20 -12.55 12.50
CA SER A 35 13.28 -13.52 12.66
C SER A 35 14.39 -12.86 13.45
N VAL A 36 14.53 -13.24 14.73
CA VAL A 36 15.72 -12.88 15.52
C VAL A 36 16.86 -13.77 15.05
N THR A 37 17.89 -13.19 14.45
CA THR A 37 19.12 -13.91 14.11
C THR A 37 20.28 -13.34 14.92
N ASP A 38 21.30 -14.14 15.22
CA ASP A 38 22.50 -13.72 15.97
C ASP A 38 23.31 -12.60 15.29
N LYS A 39 22.90 -12.15 14.09
CA LYS A 39 23.49 -11.04 13.33
C LYS A 39 22.69 -9.73 13.40
N GLY A 40 21.66 -9.68 14.26
CA GLY A 40 20.78 -8.51 14.42
C GLY A 40 19.36 -8.75 13.88
N LEU A 41 18.47 -7.80 14.19
CA LEU A 41 17.07 -7.80 13.76
C LEU A 41 17.03 -7.61 12.23
N GLN A 42 16.67 -8.65 11.48
CA GLN A 42 16.33 -8.54 10.06
C GLN A 42 14.80 -8.56 9.92
N SER A 43 14.15 -7.55 10.49
CA SER A 43 12.71 -7.34 10.31
C SER A 43 12.54 -6.45 9.08
N ALA A 44 12.39 -7.06 7.91
CA ALA A 44 11.75 -6.38 6.79
C ALA A 44 10.32 -6.91 6.76
N ASP A 45 9.38 -6.13 7.27
CA ASP A 45 7.96 -6.45 7.22
C ASP A 45 7.51 -6.33 5.76
N MET A 46 7.73 -7.39 4.98
CA MET A 46 7.31 -7.42 3.59
C MET A 46 5.82 -7.72 3.56
N ILE A 47 5.06 -6.73 3.10
CA ILE A 47 3.61 -6.85 2.93
C ILE A 47 3.32 -7.01 1.44
N THR A 48 2.47 -7.97 1.12
CA THR A 48 1.91 -8.11 -0.23
C THR A 48 0.46 -7.69 -0.20
N VAL A 49 0.08 -6.73 -1.05
CA VAL A 49 -1.30 -6.27 -1.19
C VAL A 49 -1.82 -6.64 -2.57
N PHE A 50 -2.89 -7.40 -2.61
CA PHE A 50 -3.57 -7.75 -3.85
C PHE A 50 -4.86 -6.93 -3.99
N ILE A 51 -4.95 -6.17 -5.07
CA ILE A 51 -6.11 -5.34 -5.41
C ILE A 51 -6.88 -6.02 -6.55
N PRO A 52 -8.08 -6.58 -6.29
CA PRO A 52 -8.86 -7.25 -7.33
C PRO A 52 -9.36 -6.25 -8.38
N CYS A 53 -9.54 -6.69 -9.63
CA CYS A 53 -10.05 -5.83 -10.71
C CYS A 53 -11.39 -5.14 -10.41
N SER A 54 -12.24 -5.74 -9.56
CA SER A 54 -13.50 -5.14 -9.12
C SER A 54 -13.33 -3.92 -8.22
N SER A 55 -12.17 -3.80 -7.57
CA SER A 55 -11.83 -2.76 -6.61
C SER A 55 -10.94 -1.67 -7.23
N VAL A 56 -10.36 -1.96 -8.40
CA VAL A 56 -9.55 -1.02 -9.16
C VAL A 56 -10.48 -0.02 -9.85
N LEU A 57 -10.40 1.23 -9.42
CA LEU A 57 -10.99 2.34 -10.16
C LEU A 57 -10.27 2.48 -11.52
N PRO A 58 -10.96 2.91 -12.59
CA PRO A 58 -10.36 3.06 -13.92
C PRO A 58 -9.05 3.87 -13.92
N ASP A 59 -8.96 4.85 -13.02
CA ASP A 59 -7.87 5.82 -12.90
C ASP A 59 -7.01 5.60 -11.64
N VAL A 60 -6.90 4.36 -11.15
CA VAL A 60 -5.94 4.05 -10.07
C VAL A 60 -4.52 4.29 -10.60
N ASP A 61 -3.83 5.28 -10.04
CA ASP A 61 -2.44 5.61 -10.36
C ASP A 61 -1.60 5.34 -9.11
N ILE A 62 -1.10 4.10 -9.02
CA ILE A 62 -0.21 3.65 -7.94
C ILE A 62 1.21 3.64 -8.50
N ARG A 63 2.16 4.19 -7.74
CA ARG A 63 3.58 4.30 -8.12
C ARG A 63 4.46 3.75 -7.03
N LYS A 64 5.69 3.40 -7.42
CA LYS A 64 6.74 3.10 -6.45
C LYS A 64 6.99 4.34 -5.57
N ALA A 65 7.33 4.11 -4.31
CA ALA A 65 7.46 5.10 -3.25
C ALA A 65 6.17 5.80 -2.79
N ASP A 66 5.00 5.47 -3.37
CA ASP A 66 3.74 5.76 -2.68
C ASP A 66 3.69 4.95 -1.39
N PHE A 67 2.98 5.46 -0.39
CA PHE A 67 2.71 4.73 0.84
C PHE A 67 1.36 4.02 0.76
N VAL A 68 1.28 2.84 1.34
CA VAL A 68 0.05 2.09 1.55
C VAL A 68 -0.19 1.99 3.05
N VAL A 69 -1.40 2.36 3.47
CA VAL A 69 -1.82 2.29 4.87
C VAL A 69 -3.01 1.36 4.96
N ASP A 70 -2.99 0.46 5.95
CA ASP A 70 -4.12 -0.41 6.26
C ASP A 70 -5.26 0.41 6.86
N GLY A 71 -6.45 0.26 6.27
CA GLY A 71 -7.65 1.00 6.62
C GLY A 71 -7.84 2.30 5.82
N ILE A 72 -9.00 2.91 6.05
CA ILE A 72 -9.39 4.20 5.48
C ILE A 72 -8.87 5.31 6.38
N LYS A 73 -8.00 6.15 5.84
CA LYS A 73 -7.39 7.29 6.51
C LYS A 73 -7.73 8.58 5.78
N ASP A 74 -7.98 9.60 6.56
CA ASP A 74 -8.14 10.97 6.08
C ASP A 74 -7.06 11.82 6.73
N TYR A 75 -6.13 12.31 5.91
CA TYR A 75 -5.04 13.17 6.36
C TYR A 75 -5.35 14.66 6.18
N GLY A 76 -6.56 15.01 5.75
CA GLY A 76 -6.99 16.39 5.52
C GLY A 76 -6.02 17.15 4.62
N GLU A 77 -5.61 18.35 5.08
CA GLU A 77 -4.70 19.25 4.37
C GLU A 77 -3.21 19.08 4.77
N ALA A 78 -2.86 18.01 5.50
CA ALA A 78 -1.47 17.76 5.89
C ALA A 78 -0.57 17.59 4.66
N SER A 79 0.63 18.18 4.70
CA SER A 79 1.55 18.18 3.55
C SER A 79 3.00 17.85 3.92
N GLY A 80 3.74 17.36 2.92
CA GLY A 80 5.18 17.09 3.02
C GLY A 80 5.59 16.28 4.25
N LYS A 81 6.39 16.90 5.13
CA LYS A 81 6.96 16.25 6.32
C LYS A 81 5.92 15.90 7.38
N GLU A 82 4.87 16.69 7.53
CA GLU A 82 3.82 16.42 8.49
C GLU A 82 3.02 15.18 8.09
N LEU A 83 2.56 15.15 6.84
CA LEU A 83 1.88 14.00 6.29
C LEU A 83 2.73 12.73 6.41
N ARG A 84 4.02 12.82 6.07
CA ARG A 84 4.92 11.68 6.20
C ARG A 84 4.95 11.13 7.63
N ARG A 85 4.99 12.01 8.64
CA ARG A 85 4.95 11.58 10.05
C ARG A 85 3.62 10.93 10.43
N LEU A 86 2.50 11.44 9.90
CA LEU A 86 1.18 10.85 10.12
C LEU A 86 1.09 9.44 9.51
N VAL A 87 1.54 9.29 8.26
CA VAL A 87 1.61 8.01 7.56
C VAL A 87 2.50 7.01 8.30
N GLU A 88 3.68 7.44 8.75
CA GLU A 88 4.59 6.61 9.56
C GLU A 88 3.95 6.22 10.91
N SER A 89 3.21 7.13 11.56
CA SER A 89 2.50 6.85 12.81
C SER A 89 1.36 5.83 12.62
N ASP A 90 0.76 5.82 11.44
CA ASP A 90 -0.24 4.84 11.01
C ASP A 90 0.38 3.57 10.42
N SER A 91 1.69 3.36 10.60
CA SER A 91 2.42 2.19 10.09
C SER A 91 2.33 2.01 8.57
N GLY A 92 2.27 3.12 7.83
CA GLY A 92 2.29 3.11 6.37
C GLY A 92 3.58 2.53 5.80
N VAL A 93 3.46 1.72 4.76
CA VAL A 93 4.57 1.03 4.11
C VAL A 93 4.74 1.50 2.67
N SER A 94 5.98 1.56 2.19
CA SER A 94 6.27 2.10 0.85
C SER A 94 6.09 1.02 -0.20
N VAL A 95 5.49 1.38 -1.34
CA VAL A 95 5.40 0.49 -2.52
C VAL A 95 6.78 0.35 -3.15
N ILE A 96 7.31 -0.87 -3.18
CA ILE A 96 8.60 -1.20 -3.78
C ILE A 96 8.45 -1.91 -5.14
N SER A 97 7.35 -2.62 -5.36
CA SER A 97 7.05 -3.33 -6.60
C SER A 97 5.56 -3.26 -6.93
N ILE A 98 5.26 -3.30 -8.23
CA ILE A 98 3.90 -3.29 -8.76
C ILE A 98 3.87 -4.31 -9.89
N GLN A 99 2.95 -5.27 -9.83
CA GLN A 99 2.65 -6.20 -10.92
C GLN A 99 1.20 -6.00 -11.35
N ASP A 100 1.00 -5.65 -12.62
CA ASP A 100 -0.33 -5.49 -13.20
C ASP A 100 -0.76 -6.78 -13.90
N ASN A 101 -1.48 -7.62 -13.16
CA ASN A 101 -2.01 -8.90 -13.62
C ASN A 101 -3.46 -8.80 -14.12
N ARG A 102 -4.01 -7.59 -14.34
CA ARG A 102 -5.43 -7.40 -14.70
C ARG A 102 -5.85 -8.11 -15.99
N LYS A 103 -4.90 -8.38 -16.89
CA LYS A 103 -5.12 -9.10 -18.17
C LYS A 103 -5.37 -10.60 -18.01
N LEU A 104 -5.14 -11.19 -16.83
CA LEU A 104 -5.33 -12.62 -16.58
C LEU A 104 -6.81 -13.05 -16.49
N GLY A 105 -7.75 -12.14 -16.73
CA GLY A 105 -9.19 -12.42 -16.76
C GLY A 105 -9.89 -12.18 -15.42
N LYS A 106 -11.23 -12.27 -15.39
CA LYS A 106 -12.04 -11.79 -14.24
C LYS A 106 -11.75 -12.49 -12.90
N ASN A 107 -11.31 -13.75 -12.93
CA ASN A 107 -11.11 -14.54 -11.71
C ASN A 107 -9.67 -14.47 -11.16
N LEU A 108 -8.71 -14.15 -12.02
CA LEU A 108 -7.28 -14.12 -11.71
C LEU A 108 -6.67 -12.71 -11.82
N GLY A 109 -7.39 -11.77 -12.41
CA GLY A 109 -6.94 -10.40 -12.61
C GLY A 109 -6.88 -9.63 -11.30
N HIS A 110 -5.72 -9.03 -11.04
CA HIS A 110 -5.45 -8.18 -9.88
C HIS A 110 -4.25 -7.28 -10.16
N ILE A 111 -4.05 -6.28 -9.30
CA ILE A 111 -2.77 -5.62 -9.14
C ILE A 111 -2.13 -6.19 -7.87
N GLU A 112 -0.85 -6.55 -7.94
CA GLU A 112 -0.07 -6.98 -6.79
C GLU A 112 0.93 -5.88 -6.43
N LEU A 113 0.92 -5.45 -5.17
CA LEU A 113 1.88 -4.51 -4.61
C LEU A 113 2.78 -5.26 -3.65
N GLY A 114 4.09 -5.13 -3.82
CA GLY A 114 5.05 -5.44 -2.77
C GLY A 114 5.36 -4.16 -2.00
N CYS A 115 5.28 -4.22 -0.68
CA CYS A 115 5.46 -3.09 0.22
C CYS A 115 6.49 -3.40 1.32
N ALA A 116 7.28 -2.40 1.71
CA ALA A 116 8.30 -2.46 2.76
C ALA A 116 8.56 -1.11 3.41
#